data_AF-A0A7S1J3G2-F1
#
_entry.id   AF-A0A7S1J3G2-F1
#
_cell.length_a   1.000
_cell.length_b   1.000
_cell.length_c   1.000
_cell.angle_alpha   90.00
_cell.angle_beta   90.00
_cell.angle_gamma   90.00
#
_symmetry.space_group_name_H-M   'P 1'
#
loop_
_entity.id
_entity.type
_entity.pdbx_description
1 polymer ?
#
loop_
_entity_poly.entity_id
_entity_poly.type
_entity_poly.pdbx_seq_one_letter_code
_entity_poly.pdbx_strand_id
1 'polypeptide(L)'
;FDATAPLTISRGAAMMGWVVDKVLVSGRSTDPPLFVFEDLTAALSLFVQNLTNLVVISQLCQSIIGIPLDTVKKDIIPGTAAVILLGNIYFWWQGRCLARNETRQDVCAQPYGINTPDVFSFIFNIMAVVSRAAGHVNAYRAGLLANFMSGVVTLAVAPFGGLVQRTFPKPALFSALAGIAITFLAFGPLINMYSTAFVSLVPTFVLVLVLTAKVRLPGNCPPILLQWGLSIV
;
A
#
# COMPACT_ATOMS: atom_id res chain seq x y z
N PHE A 1 35.07 1.48 1.54
CA PHE A 1 34.78 2.38 2.68
C PHE A 1 35.56 1.87 3.86
N ASP A 2 36.40 2.73 4.41
CA ASP A 2 37.48 2.45 5.36
C ASP A 2 36.99 1.83 6.69
N ALA A 3 37.76 0.91 7.25
CA ALA A 3 37.35 -0.02 8.31
C ALA A 3 37.91 0.32 9.72
N THR A 4 38.09 1.62 10.03
CA THR A 4 38.80 2.07 11.25
C THR A 4 38.10 3.16 12.07
N ALA A 5 36.76 3.32 11.97
CA ALA A 5 36.05 4.24 12.86
C ALA A 5 35.56 3.55 14.16
N PRO A 6 35.87 4.08 15.36
CA PRO A 6 35.46 3.47 16.63
C PRO A 6 33.93 3.54 16.81
N LEU A 7 33.34 2.43 17.25
CA LEU A 7 31.94 2.30 17.66
C LEU A 7 31.70 3.04 18.98
N THR A 8 31.67 4.37 18.95
CA THR A 8 31.33 5.19 20.12
C THR A 8 29.82 5.20 20.36
N ILE A 9 29.44 4.77 21.57
CA ILE A 9 28.11 4.79 22.15
C ILE A 9 27.67 6.26 22.35
N SER A 10 27.17 6.91 21.29
CA SER A 10 26.56 8.26 21.36
C SER A 10 25.23 8.38 20.62
N ARG A 11 24.69 7.24 20.12
CA ARG A 11 23.49 7.21 19.26
C ARG A 11 22.24 7.84 19.89
N GLY A 12 22.08 7.82 21.21
CA GLY A 12 20.89 8.39 21.88
C GLY A 12 20.85 9.93 21.84
N ALA A 13 21.97 10.58 22.15
CA ALA A 13 22.09 12.05 22.08
C ALA A 13 22.12 12.56 20.63
N ALA A 14 22.77 11.80 19.74
CA ALA A 14 22.75 12.08 18.30
C ALA A 14 21.35 11.89 17.69
N MET A 15 20.58 10.91 18.18
CA MET A 15 19.19 10.68 17.74
C MET A 15 18.26 11.78 18.25
N MET A 16 18.40 12.22 19.50
CA MET A 16 17.64 13.38 20.01
C MET A 16 18.02 14.68 19.28
N GLY A 17 19.31 14.92 19.03
CA GLY A 17 19.78 16.04 18.23
C GLY A 17 19.29 15.97 16.77
N TRP A 18 19.28 14.78 16.17
CA TRP A 18 18.73 14.54 14.84
C TRP A 18 17.21 14.77 14.79
N VAL A 19 16.47 14.30 15.79
CA VAL A 19 15.03 14.55 15.91
C VAL A 19 14.78 16.05 16.07
N VAL A 20 15.45 16.74 16.99
CA VAL A 20 15.20 18.16 17.22
C VAL A 20 15.56 19.02 16.01
N ASP A 21 16.75 18.83 15.41
CA ASP A 21 17.25 19.70 14.34
C ASP A 21 16.60 19.42 12.97
N LYS A 22 16.17 18.17 12.72
CA LYS A 22 15.56 17.78 11.43
C LYS A 22 14.06 17.54 11.46
N VAL A 23 13.47 17.26 12.62
CA VAL A 23 12.02 17.01 12.77
C VAL A 23 11.28 18.26 13.24
N LEU A 24 11.77 18.96 14.28
CA LEU A 24 11.01 20.04 14.94
C LEU A 24 11.23 21.43 14.30
N VAL A 25 12.38 21.68 13.68
CA VAL A 25 12.63 22.97 13.01
C VAL A 25 11.96 22.99 11.63
N SER A 26 10.72 23.51 11.56
CA SER A 26 10.04 23.80 10.28
C SER A 26 10.33 25.24 9.85
N GLY A 27 10.69 25.45 8.58
CA GLY A 27 10.87 26.81 8.02
C GLY A 27 12.14 27.05 7.20
N ARG A 28 12.86 26.01 6.76
CA ARG A 28 13.99 26.20 5.83
C ARG A 28 13.45 26.42 4.41
N SER A 29 14.02 27.36 3.67
CA SER A 29 13.63 27.69 2.28
C SER A 29 13.66 26.49 1.30
N THR A 30 14.32 25.40 1.68
CA THR A 30 14.46 24.17 0.89
C THR A 30 13.45 23.08 1.27
N ASP A 31 12.56 23.33 2.24
CA ASP A 31 11.54 22.35 2.64
C ASP A 31 10.57 22.09 1.48
N PRO A 32 10.27 20.82 1.15
CA PRO A 32 9.29 20.52 0.10
C PRO A 32 7.91 21.07 0.48
N PRO A 33 7.07 21.45 -0.51
CA PRO A 33 5.73 21.96 -0.26
C PRO A 33 4.94 20.97 0.61
N LEU A 34 4.09 21.50 1.50
CA LEU A 34 3.28 20.67 2.39
C LEU A 34 2.18 19.92 1.64
N PHE A 35 1.71 20.50 0.53
CA PHE A 35 0.62 20.00 -0.27
C PHE A 35 0.76 20.51 -1.70
N VAL A 36 0.58 19.61 -2.67
CA VAL A 36 0.40 19.93 -4.08
C VAL A 36 -0.95 19.37 -4.52
N PHE A 37 -1.62 20.01 -5.48
CA PHE A 37 -2.94 19.56 -5.94
C PHE A 37 -2.95 18.11 -6.45
N GLU A 38 -1.81 17.63 -6.95
CA GLU A 38 -1.60 16.25 -7.39
C GLU A 38 -1.72 15.23 -6.24
N ASP A 39 -1.40 15.64 -5.00
CA ASP A 39 -1.54 14.80 -3.81
C ASP A 39 -3.00 14.45 -3.54
N LEU A 40 -3.95 15.32 -3.89
CA LEU A 40 -5.38 15.05 -3.76
C LEU A 40 -5.79 13.87 -4.64
N THR A 41 -5.27 13.84 -5.86
CA THR A 41 -5.52 12.73 -6.79
C THR A 41 -4.97 11.42 -6.25
N ALA A 42 -3.72 11.45 -5.76
CA ALA A 42 -3.08 10.28 -5.19
C ALA A 42 -3.84 9.78 -3.94
N ALA A 43 -4.25 10.69 -3.06
CA ALA A 43 -5.00 10.39 -1.85
C ALA A 43 -6.38 9.78 -2.17
N LEU A 44 -7.13 10.36 -3.12
CA LEU A 44 -8.43 9.82 -3.54
C LEU A 44 -8.28 8.45 -4.21
N SER A 45 -7.26 8.25 -5.02
CA SER A 45 -6.98 6.95 -5.65
C SER A 45 -6.66 5.89 -4.60
N LEU A 46 -5.83 6.22 -3.62
CA LEU A 46 -5.48 5.34 -2.50
C LEU A 46 -6.70 5.04 -1.62
N PHE A 47 -7.56 6.03 -1.39
CA PHE A 47 -8.78 5.89 -0.62
C PHE A 47 -9.75 4.90 -1.29
N VAL A 48 -10.03 5.08 -2.58
CA VAL A 48 -10.89 4.17 -3.37
C VAL A 48 -10.33 2.76 -3.40
N GLN A 49 -9.01 2.62 -3.57
CA GLN A 49 -8.35 1.31 -3.55
C GLN A 49 -8.55 0.60 -2.20
N ASN A 50 -8.35 1.31 -1.10
CA ASN A 50 -8.53 0.76 0.24
C ASN A 50 -10.00 0.43 0.55
N LEU A 51 -10.95 1.27 0.11
CA LEU A 51 -12.38 0.96 0.23
C LEU A 51 -12.75 -0.33 -0.51
N THR A 52 -12.27 -0.49 -1.74
CA THR A 52 -12.51 -1.70 -2.54
C THR A 52 -11.96 -2.93 -1.82
N ASN A 53 -10.75 -2.85 -1.30
CA ASN A 53 -10.14 -3.93 -0.53
C ASN A 53 -10.90 -4.25 0.77
N LEU A 54 -11.43 -3.24 1.48
CA LEU A 54 -12.26 -3.45 2.67
C LEU A 54 -13.57 -4.17 2.36
N VAL A 55 -14.21 -3.85 1.23
CA VAL A 55 -15.42 -4.56 0.76
C VAL A 55 -15.07 -6.01 0.45
N VAL A 56 -13.97 -6.27 -0.27
CA VAL A 56 -13.51 -7.62 -0.58
C VAL A 56 -13.23 -8.41 0.70
N ILE A 57 -12.50 -7.85 1.66
CA ILE A 57 -12.26 -8.48 2.96
C ILE A 57 -13.56 -8.81 3.66
N SER A 58 -14.52 -7.88 3.68
CA SER A 58 -15.82 -8.08 4.32
C SER A 58 -16.61 -9.23 3.69
N GLN A 59 -16.56 -9.36 2.35
CA GLN A 59 -17.21 -10.46 1.63
C GLN A 59 -16.52 -11.79 1.90
N LEU A 60 -15.19 -11.83 1.88
CA LEU A 60 -14.42 -13.05 2.13
C LEU A 60 -14.58 -13.54 3.58
N CYS A 61 -14.58 -12.63 4.55
CA CYS A 61 -14.82 -12.96 5.96
C CYS A 61 -16.20 -13.60 6.20
N GLN A 62 -17.23 -13.13 5.50
CA GLN A 62 -18.57 -13.71 5.61
C GLN A 62 -18.69 -15.04 4.87
N SER A 63 -18.28 -15.07 3.60
CA SER A 63 -18.49 -16.22 2.72
C SER A 63 -17.60 -17.42 3.05
N ILE A 64 -16.36 -17.19 3.47
CA ILE A 64 -15.37 -18.27 3.67
C ILE A 64 -15.22 -18.61 5.16
N ILE A 65 -15.13 -17.59 6.01
CA ILE A 65 -14.81 -17.78 7.43
C ILE A 65 -16.10 -17.92 8.26
N GLY A 66 -17.21 -17.31 7.83
CA GLY A 66 -18.47 -17.29 8.57
C GLY A 66 -18.50 -16.25 9.69
N ILE A 67 -17.69 -15.18 9.59
CA ILE A 67 -17.69 -14.10 10.59
C ILE A 67 -18.96 -13.25 10.41
N PRO A 68 -19.72 -12.97 11.49
CA PRO A 68 -20.89 -12.09 11.42
C PRO A 68 -20.53 -10.67 10.95
N LEU A 69 -21.41 -10.09 10.13
CA LEU A 69 -21.20 -8.75 9.57
C LEU A 69 -21.04 -7.67 10.66
N ASP A 70 -21.69 -7.83 11.81
CA ASP A 70 -21.57 -6.89 12.94
C ASP A 70 -20.15 -6.81 13.49
N THR A 71 -19.47 -7.96 13.61
CA THR A 71 -18.07 -8.02 14.05
C THR A 71 -17.15 -7.37 13.00
N VAL A 72 -17.40 -7.63 11.72
CA VAL A 72 -16.63 -7.01 10.62
C VAL A 72 -16.74 -5.48 10.67
N LYS A 73 -17.96 -4.97 10.83
CA LYS A 73 -18.23 -3.52 10.87
C LYS A 73 -17.70 -2.83 12.12
N LYS A 74 -17.78 -3.48 13.28
CA LYS A 74 -17.39 -2.89 14.58
C LYS A 74 -15.90 -2.98 14.86
N ASP A 75 -15.24 -4.04 14.40
CA ASP A 75 -13.85 -4.32 14.79
C ASP A 75 -12.90 -4.20 13.59
N ILE A 76 -13.18 -4.93 12.49
CA ILE A 76 -12.23 -5.07 11.37
C ILE A 76 -12.11 -3.78 10.58
N ILE A 77 -13.24 -3.20 10.13
CA ILE A 77 -13.26 -1.98 9.32
C ILE A 77 -12.60 -0.80 10.05
N PRO A 78 -13.02 -0.42 11.28
CA PRO A 78 -12.44 0.73 11.97
C PRO A 78 -10.98 0.49 12.35
N GLY A 79 -10.60 -0.73 12.75
CA GLY A 79 -9.21 -1.08 13.04
C GLY A 79 -8.30 -0.93 11.81
N THR A 80 -8.77 -1.41 10.66
CA THR A 80 -8.03 -1.30 9.40
C THR A 80 -7.97 0.16 8.92
N ALA A 81 -9.06 0.92 9.03
CA ALA A 81 -9.08 2.35 8.68
C ALA A 81 -8.09 3.16 9.54
N ALA A 82 -8.04 2.89 10.85
CA ALA A 82 -7.10 3.55 11.76
C ALA A 82 -5.64 3.25 11.38
N VAL A 83 -5.31 1.98 11.09
CA VAL A 83 -3.93 1.61 10.71
C VAL A 83 -3.53 2.22 9.37
N ILE A 84 -4.46 2.33 8.42
CA ILE A 84 -4.20 2.97 7.12
C ILE A 84 -3.90 4.46 7.32
N LEU A 85 -4.72 5.16 8.12
CA LEU A 85 -4.53 6.56 8.41
C LEU A 85 -3.17 6.81 9.09
N LEU A 86 -2.88 6.05 10.15
CA LEU A 86 -1.62 6.17 10.90
C LEU A 86 -0.41 5.84 10.01
N GLY A 87 -0.50 4.81 9.16
CA GLY A 87 0.56 4.43 8.23
C GLY A 87 0.86 5.51 7.20
N ASN A 88 -0.17 6.17 6.65
CA ASN A 88 0.03 7.27 5.70
C ASN A 88 0.61 8.52 6.37
N ILE A 89 0.19 8.85 7.60
CA ILE A 89 0.81 9.92 8.39
C ILE A 89 2.29 9.62 8.63
N TYR A 90 2.60 8.36 8.99
CA TYR A 90 3.97 7.92 9.22
C TYR A 90 4.84 8.01 7.96
N PHE A 91 4.36 7.55 6.80
CA PHE A 91 5.11 7.65 5.55
C PHE A 91 5.22 9.07 5.01
N TRP A 92 4.20 9.90 5.20
CA TRP A 92 4.30 11.34 4.92
C TRP A 92 5.43 11.97 5.75
N TRP A 93 5.48 11.66 7.04
CA TRP A 93 6.54 12.14 7.93
C TRP A 93 7.93 11.63 7.52
N GLN A 94 8.06 10.33 7.21
CA GLN A 94 9.32 9.73 6.72
C GLN A 94 9.77 10.36 5.40
N GLY A 95 8.86 10.58 4.45
CA GLY A 95 9.15 11.23 3.17
C GLY A 95 9.70 12.64 3.37
N ARG A 96 9.11 13.42 4.28
CA ARG A 96 9.64 14.76 4.62
C ARG A 96 11.01 14.71 5.29
N CYS A 97 11.23 13.76 6.21
CA CYS A 97 12.53 13.57 6.84
C CYS A 97 13.60 13.21 5.79
N LEU A 98 13.27 12.36 4.82
CA LEU A 98 14.16 11.97 3.74
C LEU A 98 14.46 13.14 2.79
N ALA A 99 13.44 13.89 2.38
CA ALA A 99 13.59 15.08 1.54
C ALA A 99 14.54 16.11 2.16
N ARG A 100 14.43 16.34 3.47
CA ARG A 100 15.34 17.21 4.25
C ARG A 100 16.75 16.64 4.40
N ASN A 101 16.88 15.32 4.46
CA ASN A 101 18.18 14.66 4.54
C ASN A 101 18.95 14.74 3.23
N GLU A 102 18.27 14.52 2.11
CA GLU A 102 18.88 14.55 0.78
C GLU A 102 18.91 15.96 0.15
N THR A 103 18.25 16.94 0.77
CA THR A 103 18.08 18.31 0.22
C THR A 103 17.46 18.25 -1.19
N ARG A 104 16.43 17.42 -1.31
CA ARG A 104 15.73 17.11 -2.57
C ARG A 104 14.26 17.44 -2.44
N GLN A 105 13.67 17.94 -3.53
CA GLN A 105 12.24 18.27 -3.59
C GLN A 105 11.43 17.29 -4.44
N ASP A 106 12.07 16.29 -5.05
CA ASP A 106 11.45 15.24 -5.86
C ASP A 106 11.14 13.96 -5.06
N VAL A 107 11.10 14.05 -3.73
CA VAL A 107 10.79 12.92 -2.84
C VAL A 107 9.28 12.80 -2.66
N CYS A 108 8.73 11.68 -3.10
CA CYS A 108 7.33 11.34 -2.89
C CYS A 108 7.19 10.42 -1.66
N ALA A 109 6.17 10.66 -0.83
CA ALA A 109 5.83 9.75 0.26
C ALA A 109 5.27 8.44 -0.31
N GLN A 110 5.67 7.32 0.29
CA GLN A 110 5.13 6.03 -0.11
C GLN A 110 3.66 5.93 0.32
N PRO A 111 2.73 5.58 -0.59
CA PRO A 111 1.34 5.36 -0.20
C PRO A 111 1.23 4.08 0.65
N TYR A 112 0.52 4.15 1.78
CA TYR A 112 0.21 2.98 2.60
C TYR A 112 -1.21 2.50 2.35
N GLY A 113 -1.35 1.22 2.01
CA GLY A 113 -2.64 0.59 1.75
C GLY A 113 -2.62 -0.90 1.99
N ILE A 114 -3.77 -1.53 1.76
CA ILE A 114 -3.94 -2.96 1.95
C ILE A 114 -3.28 -3.73 0.81
N ASN A 115 -2.38 -4.66 1.14
CA ASN A 115 -1.78 -5.58 0.18
C ASN A 115 -2.73 -6.75 -0.14
N THR A 116 -3.41 -6.68 -1.28
CA THR A 116 -4.46 -7.66 -1.67
C THR A 116 -3.93 -9.11 -1.77
N PRO A 117 -2.77 -9.40 -2.41
CA PRO A 117 -2.15 -10.73 -2.38
C PRO A 117 -1.98 -11.33 -0.97
N ASP A 118 -1.55 -10.53 0.00
CA ASP A 118 -1.38 -11.00 1.37
C ASP A 118 -2.73 -11.31 2.01
N VAL A 119 -3.74 -10.46 1.79
CA VAL A 119 -5.11 -10.70 2.30
C VAL A 119 -5.64 -12.06 1.83
N PHE A 120 -5.52 -12.37 0.53
CA PHE A 120 -5.96 -13.66 0.01
C PHE A 120 -5.18 -14.81 0.64
N SER A 121 -3.86 -14.67 0.75
CA SER A 121 -3.01 -15.69 1.37
C SER A 121 -3.41 -15.96 2.82
N PHE A 122 -3.69 -14.91 3.60
CA PHE A 122 -4.08 -15.02 5.00
C PHE A 122 -5.45 -15.64 5.16
N ILE A 123 -6.43 -15.18 4.39
CA ILE A 123 -7.81 -15.69 4.49
C ILE A 123 -7.87 -17.16 4.09
N PHE A 124 -7.30 -17.52 2.94
CA PHE A 124 -7.42 -18.88 2.42
C PHE A 124 -6.49 -19.89 3.10
N ASN A 125 -5.23 -19.53 3.37
CA ASN A 125 -4.27 -20.51 3.90
C ASN A 125 -4.25 -20.57 5.42
N ILE A 126 -4.61 -19.49 6.12
CA ILE A 126 -4.55 -19.44 7.59
C ILE A 126 -5.96 -19.46 8.16
N MET A 127 -6.75 -18.41 7.90
CA MET A 127 -8.03 -18.23 8.59
C MET A 127 -9.06 -19.29 8.19
N ALA A 128 -9.14 -19.68 6.92
CA ALA A 128 -10.09 -20.70 6.46
C ALA A 128 -9.79 -22.07 7.06
N VAL A 129 -8.51 -22.45 7.15
CA VAL A 129 -8.08 -23.72 7.78
C VAL A 129 -8.44 -23.73 9.27
N VAL A 130 -8.14 -22.65 9.98
CA VAL A 130 -8.46 -22.53 11.41
C VAL A 130 -9.98 -22.46 11.63
N SER A 131 -10.73 -21.81 10.74
CA SER A 131 -12.19 -21.73 10.87
C SER A 131 -12.84 -23.10 10.78
N ARG A 132 -12.39 -23.94 9.84
CA ARG A 132 -12.89 -25.31 9.70
C ARG A 132 -12.53 -26.20 10.90
N ALA A 133 -11.38 -25.97 11.52
CA ALA A 133 -10.90 -26.79 12.63
C ALA A 133 -11.43 -26.35 14.00
N ALA A 134 -11.53 -25.03 14.23
CA ALA A 134 -11.72 -24.45 15.57
C ALA A 134 -12.75 -23.30 15.59
N GLY A 135 -13.44 -23.05 14.49
CA GLY A 135 -14.49 -22.03 14.37
C GLY A 135 -13.98 -20.62 14.03
N HIS A 136 -14.92 -19.77 13.63
CA HIS A 136 -14.68 -18.42 13.10
C HIS A 136 -14.01 -17.46 14.10
N VAL A 137 -14.28 -17.59 15.40
CA VAL A 137 -13.65 -16.76 16.45
C VAL A 137 -12.15 -17.04 16.54
N ASN A 138 -11.76 -18.31 16.51
CA ASN A 138 -10.36 -18.71 16.53
C ASN A 138 -9.65 -18.37 15.22
N ALA A 139 -10.36 -18.44 14.09
CA ALA A 139 -9.85 -17.97 12.80
C ALA A 139 -9.51 -16.48 12.81
N TYR A 140 -10.37 -15.65 13.40
CA TYR A 140 -10.12 -14.21 13.55
C TYR A 140 -8.86 -13.94 14.40
N ARG A 141 -8.74 -14.61 15.56
CA ARG A 141 -7.55 -14.49 16.42
C ARG A 141 -6.28 -14.98 15.74
N ALA A 142 -6.35 -16.08 15.00
CA ALA A 142 -5.23 -16.61 14.24
C ALA A 142 -4.79 -15.64 13.13
N GLY A 143 -5.74 -15.01 12.42
CA GLY A 143 -5.44 -13.97 11.43
C GLY A 143 -4.74 -12.76 12.04
N LEU A 144 -5.22 -12.30 13.21
CA LEU A 144 -4.60 -11.18 13.93
C LEU A 144 -3.17 -11.51 14.37
N LEU A 145 -2.96 -12.70 14.92
CA LEU A 145 -1.63 -13.18 15.33
C LEU A 145 -0.70 -13.31 14.12
N ALA A 146 -1.18 -13.90 13.02
CA ALA A 146 -0.39 -14.02 11.79
C ALA A 146 0.03 -12.66 11.26
N ASN A 147 -0.85 -11.65 11.33
CA ASN A 147 -0.56 -10.31 10.83
C ASN A 147 0.50 -9.62 11.71
N PHE A 148 0.37 -9.77 13.03
CA PHE A 148 1.38 -9.30 13.97
C PHE A 148 2.75 -9.97 13.73
N MET A 149 2.77 -11.29 13.56
CA MET A 149 4.01 -12.03 13.29
C MET A 149 4.65 -11.64 11.95
N SER A 150 3.85 -11.38 10.92
CA SER A 150 4.35 -10.84 9.64
C SER A 150 5.05 -9.49 9.84
N GLY A 151 4.49 -8.61 10.66
CA GLY A 151 5.12 -7.35 11.05
C GLY A 151 6.46 -7.56 11.79
N VAL A 152 6.51 -8.48 12.75
CA VAL A 152 7.74 -8.81 13.48
C VAL A 152 8.83 -9.35 12.54
N VAL A 153 8.46 -10.27 11.64
CA VAL A 153 9.39 -10.81 10.63
C VAL A 153 9.88 -9.69 9.71
N THR A 154 8.99 -8.80 9.28
CA THR A 154 9.35 -7.67 8.41
C THR A 154 10.35 -6.74 9.10
N LEU A 155 10.17 -6.44 10.39
CA LEU A 155 11.11 -5.65 11.18
C LEU A 155 12.47 -6.35 11.35
N ALA A 156 12.47 -7.67 11.54
CA ALA A 156 13.69 -8.46 11.64
C ALA A 156 14.47 -8.50 10.31
N VAL A 157 13.77 -8.53 9.18
CA VAL A 157 14.37 -8.61 7.83
C VAL A 157 14.72 -7.23 7.26
N ALA A 158 14.08 -6.15 7.72
CA ALA A 158 14.32 -4.78 7.27
C ALA A 158 15.81 -4.37 7.10
N PRO A 159 16.73 -4.65 8.05
CA PRO A 159 18.14 -4.27 7.89
C PRO A 159 18.85 -4.96 6.71
N PHE A 160 18.34 -6.12 6.26
CA PHE A 160 18.91 -6.86 5.13
C PHE A 160 18.40 -6.37 3.77
N GLY A 161 17.45 -5.42 3.73
CA GLY A 161 16.86 -4.93 2.49
C GLY A 161 17.88 -4.40 1.48
N GLY A 162 18.89 -3.66 1.95
CA GLY A 162 19.97 -3.14 1.10
C GLY A 162 20.86 -4.24 0.50
N LEU A 163 21.02 -5.38 1.20
CA LEU A 163 21.77 -6.53 0.71
C LEU A 163 21.00 -7.24 -0.41
N VAL A 164 19.69 -7.43 -0.22
CA VAL A 164 18.81 -8.05 -1.23
C VAL A 164 18.81 -7.22 -2.51
N GLN A 165 18.66 -5.90 -2.42
CA GLN A 165 18.67 -5.02 -3.60
C GLN A 165 20.00 -5.02 -4.37
N ARG A 166 21.12 -5.29 -3.69
CA ARG A 166 22.44 -5.40 -4.32
C ARG A 166 22.72 -6.77 -4.93
N THR A 167 22.12 -7.81 -4.35
CA THR A 167 22.38 -9.21 -4.75
C THR A 167 21.50 -9.62 -5.93
N PHE A 168 20.23 -9.21 -5.94
CA PHE A 168 19.29 -9.60 -6.99
C PHE A 168 19.27 -8.58 -8.13
N PRO A 169 19.32 -9.02 -9.40
CA PRO A 169 19.20 -8.12 -10.53
C PRO A 169 17.79 -7.52 -10.56
N LYS A 170 17.70 -6.21 -10.78
CA LYS A 170 16.42 -5.46 -10.82
C LYS A 170 15.33 -6.14 -11.68
N PRO A 171 15.63 -6.68 -12.89
CA PRO A 171 14.63 -7.37 -13.69
C PRO A 171 13.97 -8.57 -13.00
N ALA A 172 14.70 -9.32 -12.16
CA ALA A 172 14.15 -10.47 -11.44
C ALA A 172 13.16 -10.04 -10.34
N LEU A 173 13.39 -8.89 -9.71
CA LEU A 173 12.45 -8.32 -8.74
C LEU A 173 11.15 -7.87 -9.44
N PHE A 174 11.28 -7.23 -10.61
CA PHE A 174 10.12 -6.79 -11.38
C PHE A 174 9.31 -7.94 -11.99
N SER A 175 9.95 -9.04 -12.40
CA SER A 175 9.22 -10.19 -12.95
C SER A 175 8.32 -10.86 -11.91
N ALA A 176 8.79 -10.98 -10.67
CA ALA A 176 7.98 -11.54 -9.58
C ALA A 176 6.77 -10.65 -9.26
N LEU A 177 6.98 -9.33 -9.18
CA LEU A 177 5.91 -8.35 -8.95
C LEU A 177 4.87 -8.38 -10.08
N ALA A 178 5.32 -8.46 -11.34
CA ALA A 178 4.46 -8.54 -12.51
C ALA A 178 3.60 -9.81 -12.50
N GLY A 179 4.18 -10.96 -12.12
CA GLY A 179 3.44 -12.22 -11.98
C GLY A 179 2.30 -12.10 -10.98
N ILE A 180 2.58 -11.59 -9.78
CA ILE A 180 1.58 -11.39 -8.74
C ILE A 180 0.48 -10.42 -9.21
N ALA A 181 0.86 -9.33 -9.88
CA ALA A 181 -0.09 -8.35 -10.42
C ALA A 181 -1.02 -8.96 -11.48
N ILE A 182 -0.47 -9.71 -12.43
CA ILE A 182 -1.29 -10.33 -13.48
C ILE A 182 -2.24 -11.37 -12.87
N THR A 183 -1.73 -12.26 -12.02
CA THR A 183 -2.52 -13.37 -11.46
C THR A 183 -3.60 -12.91 -10.48
N PHE A 184 -3.26 -12.05 -9.51
CA PHE A 184 -4.17 -11.71 -8.42
C PHE A 184 -4.94 -10.41 -8.63
N LEU A 185 -4.36 -9.44 -9.34
CA LEU A 185 -4.97 -8.11 -9.50
C LEU A 185 -5.67 -7.96 -10.86
N ALA A 186 -5.11 -8.50 -11.94
CA ALA A 186 -5.70 -8.34 -13.28
C ALA A 186 -6.68 -9.46 -13.65
N PHE A 187 -6.35 -10.72 -13.39
CA PHE A 187 -7.09 -11.87 -13.94
C PHE A 187 -8.57 -11.91 -13.53
N GLY A 188 -8.87 -11.68 -12.24
CA GLY A 188 -10.24 -11.68 -11.72
C GLY A 188 -11.12 -10.61 -12.35
N PRO A 189 -10.74 -9.32 -12.29
CA PRO A 189 -11.47 -8.25 -12.97
C PRO A 189 -11.59 -8.48 -14.48
N LEU A 190 -10.54 -8.96 -15.15
CA LEU A 190 -10.57 -9.24 -16.58
C LEU A 190 -11.67 -10.25 -16.94
N ILE A 191 -11.77 -11.38 -16.23
CA ILE A 191 -12.82 -12.38 -16.48
C ILE A 191 -14.22 -11.76 -16.32
N ASN A 192 -14.43 -10.98 -15.25
CA ASN A 192 -15.71 -10.31 -14.99
C ASN A 192 -16.02 -9.19 -15.98
N MET A 193 -15.00 -8.53 -16.56
CA MET A 193 -15.20 -7.56 -17.62
C MET A 193 -15.59 -8.24 -18.94
N TYR A 194 -14.98 -9.39 -19.27
CA TYR A 194 -15.28 -10.13 -20.49
C TYR A 194 -16.62 -10.88 -20.46
N SER A 195 -17.22 -11.13 -19.29
CA SER A 195 -18.58 -11.66 -19.24
C SER A 195 -19.62 -10.72 -19.85
N THR A 196 -19.30 -9.42 -19.99
CA THR A 196 -20.11 -8.40 -20.67
C THR A 196 -19.33 -7.83 -21.86
N ALA A 197 -18.91 -8.71 -22.77
CA ALA A 197 -17.89 -8.46 -23.81
C ALA A 197 -18.04 -7.17 -24.65
N PHE A 198 -19.27 -6.71 -24.92
CA PHE A 198 -19.48 -5.50 -25.72
C PHE A 198 -19.20 -4.20 -24.96
N VAL A 199 -19.46 -4.15 -23.65
CA VAL A 199 -19.33 -2.91 -22.85
C VAL A 199 -17.89 -2.70 -22.39
N SER A 200 -17.12 -3.78 -22.21
CA SER A 200 -15.74 -3.73 -21.71
C SER A 200 -14.68 -3.46 -22.79
N LEU A 201 -15.00 -3.65 -24.08
CA LEU A 201 -14.08 -3.37 -25.20
C LEU A 201 -13.70 -1.88 -25.28
N VAL A 202 -14.67 -0.99 -25.08
CA VAL A 202 -14.46 0.46 -25.11
C VAL A 202 -13.47 0.93 -24.03
N PRO A 203 -13.67 0.64 -22.73
CA PRO A 203 -12.72 1.04 -21.69
C PRO A 203 -11.37 0.31 -21.83
N THR A 204 -11.33 -0.93 -22.32
CA THR A 204 -10.05 -1.63 -22.57
C THR A 204 -9.26 -0.93 -23.69
N PHE A 205 -9.92 -0.54 -24.77
CA PHE A 205 -9.30 0.20 -25.88
C PHE A 205 -8.81 1.58 -25.44
N VAL A 206 -9.61 2.32 -24.67
CA VAL A 206 -9.21 3.60 -24.07
C VAL A 206 -8.02 3.43 -23.12
N LEU A 207 -8.02 2.40 -22.28
CA LEU A 207 -6.95 2.12 -21.33
C LEU A 207 -5.63 1.78 -22.05
N VAL A 208 -5.68 0.95 -23.10
CA VAL A 208 -4.51 0.66 -23.95
C VAL A 208 -4.01 1.92 -24.64
N LEU A 209 -4.90 2.77 -25.18
CA LEU A 209 -4.52 4.04 -25.82
C LEU A 209 -3.85 4.99 -24.82
N VAL A 210 -4.40 5.16 -23.62
CA VAL A 210 -3.83 6.03 -22.59
C VAL A 210 -2.45 5.52 -22.15
N LEU A 211 -2.30 4.20 -21.96
CA LEU A 211 -1.04 3.59 -21.53
C LEU A 211 0.04 3.62 -22.61
N THR A 212 -0.32 3.42 -23.88
CA THR A 212 0.65 3.35 -25.00
C THR A 212 0.97 4.72 -25.60
N ALA A 213 0.00 5.64 -25.68
CA ALA A 213 0.16 6.91 -26.38
C ALA A 213 0.70 8.05 -25.49
N LYS A 214 0.86 7.85 -24.16
CA LYS A 214 1.29 8.89 -23.19
C LYS A 214 0.52 10.22 -23.35
N VAL A 215 -0.72 10.17 -23.82
CA VAL A 215 -1.52 11.36 -24.13
C VAL A 215 -1.95 12.00 -22.82
N ARG A 216 -1.49 13.23 -22.58
CA ARG A 216 -1.99 14.07 -21.49
C ARG A 216 -3.42 14.49 -21.87
N LEU A 217 -4.39 14.13 -21.03
CA LEU A 217 -5.79 14.53 -21.21
C LEU A 217 -5.88 16.07 -21.21
N PRO A 218 -6.72 16.68 -22.06
CA PRO A 218 -6.84 18.13 -22.15
C PRO A 218 -7.33 18.69 -20.81
N GLY A 219 -6.55 19.63 -20.23
CA GLY A 219 -6.90 20.35 -19.01
C GLY A 219 -6.17 19.94 -17.73
N ASN A 220 -5.17 19.05 -17.79
CA ASN A 220 -4.44 18.58 -16.60
C ASN A 220 -5.35 17.91 -15.54
N CYS A 221 -6.58 17.54 -15.93
CA CYS A 221 -7.50 16.83 -15.06
C CYS A 221 -6.97 15.42 -14.80
N PRO A 222 -6.98 14.97 -13.54
CA PRO A 222 -6.58 13.63 -13.18
C PRO A 222 -7.38 12.57 -13.96
N PRO A 223 -6.73 11.56 -14.59
CA PRO A 223 -7.42 10.52 -15.36
C PRO A 223 -8.54 9.82 -14.59
N ILE A 224 -8.39 9.70 -13.26
CA ILE A 224 -9.41 9.15 -12.36
C ILE A 224 -10.72 9.95 -12.42
N LEU A 225 -10.70 11.28 -12.39
CA LEU A 225 -11.95 12.06 -12.40
C LEU A 225 -12.72 11.90 -13.71
N LEU A 226 -12.00 11.76 -14.81
CA LEU A 226 -12.59 11.55 -16.13
C LEU A 226 -13.18 10.13 -16.26
N GLN A 227 -12.51 9.12 -15.70
CA GLN A 227 -13.02 7.75 -15.63
C GLN A 227 -14.29 7.64 -14.75
N TRP A 228 -14.34 8.37 -13.64
CA TRP A 228 -15.53 8.41 -12.77
C TRP A 228 -16.71 9.11 -13.45
N GLY A 229 -16.48 10.23 -14.14
CA GLY A 229 -17.52 10.90 -14.92
C GLY A 229 -18.06 10.05 -16.07
N LEU A 230 -17.20 9.28 -16.74
CA LEU A 230 -17.60 8.41 -17.83
C LEU A 230 -18.34 7.14 -17.37
N SER A 231 -18.11 6.67 -16.13
CA SER A 231 -18.77 5.46 -15.60
C SER A 231 -20.18 5.73 -15.05
N ILE A 232 -20.59 6.99 -14.96
CA ILE A 232 -21.93 7.42 -14.53
C ILE A 232 -22.91 7.51 -15.72
N VAL A 233 -22.40 7.44 -16.96
CA VAL A 233 -23.17 7.44 -18.22
C VAL A 233 -23.26 6.02 -18.76
#